data_AF-A0A8T5LWK1-F1
#
_entry.id   AF-A0A8T5LWK1-F1
#
_cell.length_a   1.000
_cell.length_b   1.000
_cell.length_c   1.000
_cell.angle_alpha   90.00
_cell.angle_beta   90.00
_cell.angle_gamma   90.00
#
_symmetry.space_group_name_H-M   'P 1'
#
loop_
_entity.id
_entity.type
_entity.pdbx_description
1 polymer ?
#
loop_
_entity_poly.entity_id
_entity_poly.type
_entity_poly.pdbx_seq_one_letter_code
_entity_poly.pdbx_strand_id
1 'polypeptide(L)' 'MSSDKFLKIAKNIVKEDKELFDNLMEFEETKKLNTKTRLNFTISKSLAAKFRRYCKDKGYNMSAKIEQAINNLINKD' A
#
# COMPACT_ATOMS: atom_id res chain seq x y z
N MET A 1 -9.61 -32.46 13.92
CA MET A 1 -8.77 -32.41 12.70
C MET A 1 -7.41 -33.00 13.06
N SER A 2 -6.77 -33.82 12.21
CA SER A 2 -5.40 -34.27 12.52
C SER A 2 -4.46 -33.07 12.54
N SER A 3 -3.48 -33.05 13.46
CA SER A 3 -2.56 -31.92 13.61
C SER A 3 -1.80 -31.63 12.31
N ASP A 4 -1.53 -32.65 11.50
CA ASP A 4 -0.91 -32.51 10.18
C ASP A 4 -1.75 -31.74 9.18
N LYS A 5 -3.07 -31.96 9.18
CA LYS A 5 -3.98 -31.23 8.27
C LYS A 5 -4.07 -29.75 8.67
N PHE A 6 -4.06 -29.48 9.98
CA PHE A 6 -4.01 -28.11 10.51
C PHE A 6 -2.68 -27.41 10.17
N LEU A 7 -1.54 -28.06 10.39
CA LEU A 7 -0.22 -27.52 10.07
C LEU A 7 -0.07 -27.21 8.58
N LYS A 8 -0.61 -28.06 7.70
CA LYS A 8 -0.57 -27.83 6.25
C LYS A 8 -1.40 -26.62 5.84
N ILE A 9 -2.60 -26.47 6.41
CA ILE A 9 -3.47 -25.31 6.16
C ILE A 9 -2.81 -24.03 6.69
N ALA A 10 -2.29 -24.04 7.91
CA ALA A 10 -1.61 -22.89 8.50
C ALA A 10 -0.39 -22.44 7.67
N LYS A 11 0.43 -23.39 7.19
CA LYS A 11 1.58 -23.09 6.32
C LYS A 11 1.17 -22.48 4.97
N ASN A 12 0.02 -22.88 4.43
CA ASN A 12 -0.47 -22.32 3.17
C ASN A 12 -1.00 -20.89 3.37
N ILE A 13 -1.78 -20.65 4.43
CA ILE A 13 -2.30 -19.33 4.78
C ILE A 13 -1.15 -18.32 4.99
N VAL A 14 -0.10 -18.70 5.72
CA VAL A 14 1.08 -17.83 5.93
C VAL A 14 1.82 -17.53 4.61
N LYS A 15 1.81 -18.44 3.65
CA LYS A 15 2.45 -18.22 2.33
C LYS A 15 1.62 -17.32 1.43
N GLU A 16 0.31 -17.49 1.43
CA GLU A 16 -0.62 -16.72 0.59
C GLU A 16 -0.78 -15.29 1.12
N ASP A 17 -0.86 -15.12 2.44
CA ASP A 17 -1.15 -13.85 3.09
C ASP A 17 0.05 -13.32 3.90
N LYS A 18 1.28 -13.57 3.44
CA LYS A 18 2.50 -13.17 4.16
C LYS A 18 2.48 -11.68 4.56
N GLU A 19 2.06 -10.81 3.64
CA GLU A 19 1.95 -9.36 3.88
C GLU A 19 0.98 -9.03 5.02
N LEU A 20 -0.14 -9.76 5.13
CA LEU A 20 -1.10 -9.57 6.22
C LEU A 20 -0.47 -9.92 7.58
N PHE A 21 0.23 -11.05 7.66
CA PHE A 21 0.88 -11.48 8.91
C PHE A 21 2.05 -10.58 9.29
N ASP A 22 2.85 -10.12 8.31
CA ASP A 22 3.91 -9.14 8.55
C ASP A 22 3.33 -7.83 9.13
N ASN A 23 2.22 -7.35 8.57
CA ASN A 23 1.52 -6.15 9.05
C ASN A 23 0.91 -6.34 10.47
N LEU A 24 0.36 -7.53 10.76
CA LEU A 24 -0.14 -7.85 12.10
C LEU A 24 0.99 -7.92 13.13
N MET A 25 2.15 -8.44 12.75
CA MET A 25 3.34 -8.50 13.60
C MET A 25 3.88 -7.09 13.87
N GLU A 26 3.97 -6.25 12.84
CA GLU A 26 4.35 -4.84 12.98
C GLU A 26 3.38 -4.08 13.90
N PHE A 27 2.08 -4.40 13.83
CA PHE A 27 1.08 -3.85 14.75
C PHE A 27 1.26 -4.34 16.19
N GLU A 28 1.57 -5.62 16.41
CA GLU A 28 1.82 -6.13 17.76
C GLU A 28 3.00 -5.41 18.44
N GLU A 29 4.08 -5.17 17.69
CA GLU A 29 5.29 -4.51 18.17
C GLU A 29 5.12 -3.00 18.36
N THR A 30 4.52 -2.32 17.37
CA THR A 30 4.49 -0.86 17.33
C THR A 30 3.17 -0.25 17.84
N LYS A 31 2.13 -1.07 17.98
CA LYS A 31 0.72 -0.66 18.21
C LYS A 31 0.19 0.32 17.15
N LYS A 32 0.81 0.36 15.96
CA LYS A 32 0.43 1.21 14.84
C LYS A 32 0.20 0.34 13.61
N LEU A 33 -0.88 0.64 12.89
CA LEU A 33 -1.25 -0.09 11.68
C LEU A 33 -0.86 0.77 10.48
N ASN A 34 0.22 0.41 9.79
CA ASN A 34 0.67 1.10 8.59
C ASN A 34 -0.18 0.64 7.40
N THR A 35 -1.27 1.35 7.11
CA THR A 35 -2.18 1.02 6.00
C THR A 35 -1.70 1.51 4.64
N LYS A 36 -0.54 2.16 4.56
CA LYS A 36 -0.01 2.77 3.34
C LYS A 36 1.35 2.19 2.98
N THR A 37 1.45 1.66 1.77
CA THR A 37 2.71 1.17 1.20
C THR A 37 3.37 2.27 0.36
N ARG A 38 4.69 2.43 0.49
CA ARG A 38 5.46 3.37 -0.33
C ARG A 38 5.82 2.74 -1.67
N LEU A 39 5.37 3.36 -2.75
CA LEU A 39 5.75 2.97 -4.11
C LEU A 39 6.86 3.90 -4.65
N ASN A 40 7.93 3.31 -5.15
CA ASN A 40 9.02 4.03 -5.81
C ASN A 40 8.85 3.91 -7.32
N PHE A 41 8.39 4.97 -7.97
CA PHE A 41 8.25 5.02 -9.43
C PHE A 41 8.92 6.27 -9.99
N THR A 42 9.34 6.19 -11.24
CA THR A 42 10.00 7.29 -11.96
C THR A 42 8.99 8.00 -12.85
N ILE A 43 9.00 9.33 -12.82
CA ILE A 43 8.24 10.18 -13.75
C ILE A 43 9.17 11.22 -14.38
N SER A 44 8.74 11.79 -15.50
CA SER A 44 9.54 12.82 -16.18
C SER A 44 9.72 14.05 -15.29
N LYS A 45 10.92 14.64 -15.32
CA LYS A 45 11.28 15.81 -14.49
C LYS A 45 10.34 17.00 -14.73
N SER A 46 9.98 17.25 -15.98
CA SER A 46 9.09 18.35 -16.36
C SER A 46 7.68 18.16 -15.81
N LEU A 47 7.14 16.93 -15.83
CA LEU A 47 5.84 16.60 -15.27
C LEU A 47 5.85 16.73 -13.74
N ALA A 48 6.89 16.20 -13.08
CA ALA A 48 7.05 16.31 -11.63
C ALA A 48 7.08 17.78 -11.17
N ALA A 49 7.80 18.64 -11.89
CA ALA A 49 7.88 20.07 -11.60
C ALA A 49 6.51 20.75 -11.76
N LYS A 50 5.80 20.48 -12.86
CA LYS A 50 4.45 21.02 -13.11
C LYS A 50 3.46 20.56 -12.04
N PHE A 51 3.46 19.27 -11.70
CA PHE A 51 2.56 18.69 -10.71
C PHE A 51 2.81 19.24 -9.30
N ARG A 52 4.08 19.39 -8.91
CA ARG A 52 4.46 19.99 -7.63
C ARG A 52 3.97 21.43 -7.53
N ARG A 53 4.18 22.24 -8.57
CA ARG A 53 3.70 23.63 -8.60
C ARG A 53 2.18 23.68 -8.52
N TYR A 54 1.49 22.87 -9.31
CA TYR A 54 0.04 22.76 -9.27
C TYR A 54 -0.49 22.43 -7.87
N CYS A 55 0.11 21.45 -7.19
CA CYS A 55 -0.29 21.09 -5.84
C CYS A 55 -0.01 22.22 -4.84
N LYS A 56 1.13 22.89 -4.96
CA LYS A 56 1.48 24.04 -4.12
C LYS A 56 0.48 25.19 -4.28
N ASP A 57 0.18 25.56 -5.52
CA ASP A 57 -0.71 26.69 -5.84
C ASP A 57 -2.16 26.43 -5.37
N LYS A 58 -2.56 25.16 -5.26
CA LYS A 58 -3.89 24.74 -4.80
C LYS A 58 -3.94 24.26 -3.34
N GLY A 59 -2.82 24.22 -2.63
CA GLY A 59 -2.75 23.70 -1.26
C GLY A 59 -3.03 22.19 -1.15
N TYR A 60 -2.76 21.41 -2.20
CA TYR A 60 -3.03 19.97 -2.21
C TYR A 60 -1.85 19.15 -1.70
N ASN A 61 -2.17 18.04 -1.03
CA ASN A 61 -1.21 16.99 -0.75
C ASN A 61 -0.94 16.18 -2.03
N MET A 62 0.33 16.14 -2.47
CA MET A 62 0.75 15.43 -3.68
C MET A 62 0.41 13.94 -3.63
N SER A 63 0.71 13.26 -2.53
CA SER A 63 0.46 11.82 -2.38
C SER A 63 -1.04 11.51 -2.47
N ALA A 64 -1.88 12.30 -1.82
CA ALA A 64 -3.33 12.13 -1.87
C ALA A 64 -3.89 12.29 -3.30
N LYS A 65 -3.33 13.20 -4.10
CA LYS A 65 -3.75 13.39 -5.50
C LYS A 65 -3.30 12.26 -6.41
N ILE A 66 -2.12 11.69 -6.17
CA ILE A 66 -1.68 10.49 -6.88
C ILE A 66 -2.55 9.30 -6.50
N GLU A 67 -2.81 9.10 -5.21
CA GLU A 67 -3.70 8.05 -4.71
C GLU A 67 -5.10 8.15 -5.33
N GLN A 68 -5.69 9.35 -5.36
CA GLN A 68 -6.97 9.61 -6.04
C GLN A 68 -6.92 9.29 -7.54
N ALA A 69 -5.83 9.67 -8.23
CA ALA A 69 -5.67 9.41 -9.66
C ALA A 69 -5.55 7.91 -9.96
N ILE A 70 -4.79 7.17 -9.16
CA ILE A 70 -4.65 5.71 -9.27
C ILE A 70 -5.98 5.03 -8.98
N ASN A 71 -6.69 5.43 -7.91
CA ASN A 71 -8.00 4.87 -7.57
C ASN A 71 -9.03 5.08 -8.69
N ASN A 72 -9.01 6.27 -9.30
CA ASN A 72 -9.86 6.57 -10.46
C ASN A 72 -9.44 5.80 -11.72
N LEU A 73 -8.21 5.31 -11.81
CA LEU A 73 -7.73 4.54 -12.96
C LEU A 73 -8.06 3.06 -12.81
N ILE A 74 -8.06 2.53 -11.57
CA ILE A 74 -8.35 1.11 -11.29
C ILE A 74 -9.86 0.85 -11.18
N ASN A 75 -10.62 1.80 -10.61
CA ASN A 75 -12.05 1.61 -10.34
C ASN A 75 -12.97 2.32 -11.35
N LYS A 76 -12.42 2.91 -12.41
CA LYS A 76 -13.22 3.30 -13.58
C LYS A 76 -13.24 2.14 -14.57
N ASP A 77 -13.93 1.09 -14.18
CA ASP A 77 -14.52 0.08 -15.06
C ASP A 77 -15.91 -0.27 -14.49
#